data_AF-A6KQB8-F1
#
_entry.id   AF-A6KQB8-F1
#
_cell.length_a   1.000
_cell.length_b   1.000
_cell.length_c   1.000
_cell.angle_alpha   90.00
_cell.angle_beta   90.00
_cell.angle_gamma   90.00
#
_symmetry.space_group_name_H-M   'P 1'
#
loop_
_entity.id
_entity.type
_entity.pdbx_description
1 polymer ?
#
loop_
_entity_poly.entity_id
_entity_poly.type
_entity_poly.pdbx_seq_one_letter_code
_entity_poly.pdbx_strand_id
1 'polypeptide(L)'
;MQPLLCASWAAREGLKGSPWPSRHASCSPDVCAHGSFMARLVMSVAFLTWELSPDQIVLLLEWLLEQKTLSPQTLHRLQQTYHLQEQDAEVRHRWCELVIKHKYTKAYDQVKRFLQEDQAMGIYLYGELMVSEDARLQQLAHRCFELVKGHMDKASAQVVTEMLF
;
A
#
# COMPACT_ATOMS: atom_id res chain seq x y z
N MET A 1 18.94 1.43 -15.34
CA MET A 1 18.51 2.60 -14.55
C MET A 1 17.58 2.12 -13.44
N GLN A 2 18.12 1.67 -12.30
CA GLN A 2 17.35 1.28 -11.11
C GLN A 2 18.24 1.38 -9.85
N PRO A 3 18.41 2.57 -9.24
CA PRO A 3 19.00 2.66 -7.90
C PRO A 3 18.05 3.23 -6.84
N LEU A 4 16.82 3.66 -7.20
CA LEU A 4 15.96 4.42 -6.28
C LEU A 4 15.07 3.56 -5.37
N LEU A 5 14.83 2.29 -5.69
CA LEU A 5 13.98 1.40 -4.87
C LEU A 5 14.68 0.92 -3.58
N CYS A 6 16.00 0.72 -3.59
CA CYS A 6 16.76 0.38 -2.37
C CYS A 6 16.91 1.56 -1.40
N ALA A 7 16.87 2.81 -1.89
CA ALA A 7 17.09 3.98 -1.04
C ALA A 7 15.93 4.22 -0.06
N SER A 8 14.69 3.87 -0.42
CA SER A 8 13.54 3.97 0.49
C SER A 8 13.56 2.89 1.59
N TRP A 9 14.11 1.71 1.29
CA TRP A 9 14.34 0.64 2.27
C TRP A 9 15.46 0.99 3.27
N ALA A 10 16.58 1.54 2.77
CA ALA A 10 17.71 1.95 3.61
C ALA A 10 17.47 3.25 4.41
N ALA A 11 16.64 4.18 3.91
CA ALA A 11 16.28 5.39 4.65
C ALA A 11 15.36 5.12 5.86
N ARG A 12 14.74 3.93 5.91
CA ARG A 12 13.91 3.47 7.04
C ARG A 12 14.70 2.61 8.05
N GLU A 13 15.85 2.08 7.64
CA GLU A 13 16.80 1.28 8.45
C GLU A 13 18.12 2.06 8.64
N GLY A 14 18.03 3.25 9.24
CA GLY A 14 19.18 4.06 9.60
C GLY A 14 19.74 3.68 10.97
N LEU A 15 20.90 3.00 10.95
CA LEU A 15 21.91 2.90 12.02
C LEU A 15 21.63 1.92 13.17
N LYS A 16 22.47 0.88 13.19
CA LYS A 16 22.84 0.12 14.40
C LYS A 16 23.11 1.09 15.56
N GLY A 17 22.38 0.90 16.65
CA GLY A 17 22.66 1.52 17.95
C GLY A 17 21.39 1.92 18.67
N SER A 18 20.90 1.05 19.55
CA SER A 18 19.95 1.45 20.61
C SER A 18 20.57 2.62 21.38
N PRO A 19 19.87 3.76 21.53
CA PRO A 19 19.41 4.11 22.87
C PRO A 19 18.22 5.08 22.85
N TRP A 20 17.01 4.67 23.24
CA TRP A 20 16.03 5.66 23.71
C TRP A 20 15.39 5.25 25.04
N PRO A 21 15.20 6.23 25.96
CA PRO A 21 14.77 6.03 27.31
C PRO A 21 13.23 6.04 27.42
N SER A 22 12.74 5.46 28.50
CA SER A 22 11.35 5.58 28.95
C SER A 22 10.93 7.05 29.09
N ARG A 23 9.76 7.44 28.55
CA ARG A 23 8.74 8.25 29.24
C ARG A 23 7.51 8.58 28.38
N HIS A 24 6.38 8.56 29.07
CA HIS A 24 5.07 9.08 28.71
C HIS A 24 5.10 10.48 28.08
N ALA A 25 4.23 10.71 27.09
CA ALA A 25 3.60 12.02 26.87
C ALA A 25 2.22 11.82 26.20
N SER A 26 1.23 12.39 26.86
CA SER A 26 -0.20 12.47 26.57
C SER A 26 -0.55 12.85 25.12
N CYS A 27 -1.53 12.14 24.55
CA CYS A 27 -2.14 12.45 23.26
C CYS A 27 -3.30 13.45 23.46
N SER A 28 -3.20 14.64 22.86
CA SER A 28 -4.31 15.61 22.80
C SER A 28 -5.28 15.28 21.64
N PRO A 29 -6.61 15.39 21.82
CA PRO A 29 -7.59 14.92 20.83
C PRO A 29 -7.72 15.76 19.54
N ASP A 30 -7.18 16.98 19.50
CA ASP A 30 -7.57 17.96 18.46
C ASP A 30 -6.87 17.81 17.11
N VAL A 31 -5.78 17.03 17.01
CA VAL A 31 -5.02 16.87 15.76
C VAL A 31 -5.66 15.87 14.78
N CYS A 32 -6.58 15.02 15.26
CA CYS A 32 -7.30 14.06 14.41
C CYS A 32 -8.41 14.68 13.54
N ALA A 33 -8.84 15.92 13.82
CA ALA A 33 -10.00 16.51 13.16
C ALA A 33 -9.69 17.11 11.77
N HIS A 34 -8.50 17.68 11.56
CA HIS A 34 -8.18 18.43 10.34
C HIS A 34 -7.93 17.53 9.10
N GLY A 35 -7.29 16.37 9.27
CA GLY A 35 -7.07 15.42 8.16
C GLY A 35 -8.36 14.79 7.62
N SER A 36 -9.43 14.77 8.42
CA SER A 36 -10.73 14.22 8.01
C SER A 36 -11.53 15.17 7.11
N PHE A 37 -11.28 16.48 7.17
CA PHE A 37 -12.11 17.47 6.45
C PHE A 37 -11.81 17.49 4.95
N MET A 38 -10.54 17.49 4.54
CA MET A 38 -10.18 17.48 3.12
C MET A 38 -10.54 16.16 2.44
N ALA A 39 -10.35 15.02 3.11
CA ALA A 39 -10.77 13.72 2.56
C ALA A 39 -12.30 13.65 2.39
N ARG A 40 -13.07 14.23 3.31
CA ARG A 40 -14.53 14.35 3.20
C ARG A 40 -14.94 15.32 2.10
N LEU A 41 -14.22 16.43 1.92
CA LEU A 41 -14.52 17.42 0.88
C LEU A 41 -14.21 16.86 -0.51
N VAL A 42 -13.03 16.27 -0.73
CA VAL A 42 -12.67 15.59 -2.00
C VAL A 42 -13.66 14.47 -2.32
N MET A 43 -14.07 13.67 -1.33
CA MET A 43 -15.10 12.64 -1.53
C MET A 43 -16.49 13.20 -1.82
N SER A 44 -16.82 14.39 -1.30
CA SER A 44 -18.12 15.04 -1.56
C SER A 44 -18.16 15.73 -2.93
N VAL A 45 -17.01 16.20 -3.42
CA VAL A 45 -16.90 16.88 -4.73
C VAL A 45 -16.69 15.86 -5.86
N ALA A 46 -15.91 14.79 -5.63
CA ALA A 46 -15.74 13.69 -6.60
C ALA A 46 -17.03 12.86 -6.82
N PHE A 47 -17.98 12.93 -5.88
CA PHE A 47 -19.28 12.25 -6.00
C PHE A 47 -20.20 12.86 -7.08
N LEU A 48 -19.86 14.03 -7.64
CA LEU A 48 -20.70 14.77 -8.60
C LEU A 48 -20.11 14.74 -10.02
N THR A 49 -19.94 13.56 -10.63
CA THR A 49 -19.72 13.38 -12.08
C THR A 49 -18.41 13.95 -12.65
N TRP A 50 -17.26 13.38 -12.27
CA TRP A 50 -16.03 13.57 -13.06
C TRP A 50 -15.37 12.22 -13.32
N GLU A 51 -15.37 11.77 -14.57
CA GLU A 51 -14.52 10.66 -15.01
C GLU A 51 -13.07 11.13 -14.92
N LEU A 52 -12.38 10.72 -13.85
CA LEU A 52 -10.95 10.99 -13.71
C LEU A 52 -10.17 10.09 -14.68
N SER A 53 -9.14 10.66 -15.31
CA SER A 53 -8.19 9.84 -16.07
C SER A 53 -7.38 8.92 -15.12
N PRO A 54 -6.77 7.83 -15.62
CA PRO A 54 -5.95 6.95 -14.79
C PRO A 54 -4.87 7.70 -14.00
N ASP A 55 -4.16 8.64 -14.64
CA ASP A 55 -3.16 9.48 -13.98
C ASP A 55 -3.74 10.30 -12.81
N GLN A 56 -4.95 10.86 -12.98
CA GLN A 56 -5.63 11.60 -11.91
C GLN A 56 -6.07 10.69 -10.77
N ILE A 57 -6.45 9.44 -11.07
CA ILE A 57 -6.76 8.43 -10.07
C ILE A 57 -5.48 8.08 -9.31
N VAL A 58 -4.35 7.86 -9.98
CA VAL A 58 -3.06 7.61 -9.33
C VAL A 58 -2.72 8.73 -8.36
N LEU A 59 -2.79 10.00 -8.79
CA LEU A 59 -2.52 11.16 -7.94
C LEU A 59 -3.46 11.21 -6.72
N LEU A 60 -4.73 10.89 -6.90
CA LEU A 60 -5.70 10.79 -5.80
C LEU A 60 -5.30 9.69 -4.82
N LEU A 61 -4.94 8.49 -5.31
CA LEU A 61 -4.54 7.37 -4.47
C LEU A 61 -3.24 7.64 -3.72
N GLU A 62 -2.28 8.33 -4.35
CA GLU A 62 -1.03 8.78 -3.71
C GLU A 62 -1.32 9.75 -2.55
N TRP A 63 -2.19 10.72 -2.77
CA TRP A 63 -2.60 11.63 -1.69
C TRP A 63 -3.32 10.89 -0.55
N LEU A 64 -4.14 9.90 -0.88
CA LEU A 64 -4.79 9.03 0.11
C LEU A 64 -3.78 8.16 0.86
N LEU A 65 -2.72 7.70 0.18
CA LEU A 65 -1.60 6.97 0.79
C LEU A 65 -0.79 7.82 1.76
N GLU A 66 -0.89 9.14 1.75
CA GLU A 66 -0.29 9.98 2.80
C GLU A 66 -1.15 10.02 4.08
N GLN A 67 -2.44 9.70 3.98
CA GLN A 67 -3.37 9.77 5.11
C GLN A 67 -3.09 8.66 6.13
N LYS A 68 -3.04 9.01 7.42
CA LYS A 68 -2.80 8.04 8.51
C LYS A 68 -3.92 7.02 8.63
N THR A 69 -5.17 7.45 8.42
CA THR A 69 -6.36 6.61 8.61
C THR A 69 -7.37 6.87 7.50
N LEU A 70 -7.86 5.81 6.88
CA LEU A 70 -9.01 5.85 5.98
C LEU A 70 -10.06 4.86 6.49
N SER A 71 -11.33 5.23 6.35
CA SER A 71 -12.41 4.34 6.79
C SER A 71 -12.60 3.20 5.79
N PRO A 72 -12.99 1.99 6.24
CA PRO A 72 -13.34 0.89 5.33
C PRO A 72 -14.46 1.24 4.33
N GLN A 73 -15.37 2.15 4.72
CA GLN A 73 -16.43 2.62 3.84
C GLN A 73 -15.88 3.52 2.72
N THR A 74 -14.88 4.34 3.02
CA THR A 74 -14.17 5.17 2.03
C THR A 74 -13.46 4.29 1.01
N LEU A 75 -12.72 3.26 1.47
CA LEU A 75 -12.05 2.30 0.58
C LEU A 75 -13.05 1.53 -0.29
N HIS A 76 -14.19 1.11 0.29
CA HIS A 76 -15.25 0.46 -0.47
C HIS A 76 -15.81 1.36 -1.59
N ARG A 77 -16.11 2.64 -1.26
CA ARG A 77 -16.61 3.61 -2.24
C ARG A 77 -15.58 3.90 -3.33
N LEU A 78 -14.30 4.06 -2.98
CA LEU A 78 -13.23 4.26 -3.97
C LEU A 78 -13.20 3.16 -5.02
N GLN A 79 -13.20 1.90 -4.57
CA GLN A 79 -13.22 0.75 -5.47
C GLN A 79 -14.47 0.76 -6.37
N GLN A 80 -15.64 1.09 -5.82
CA GLN A 80 -16.89 1.09 -6.59
C GLN A 80 -17.00 2.26 -7.57
N THR A 81 -16.53 3.44 -7.19
CA THR A 81 -16.62 4.64 -8.03
C THR A 81 -15.66 4.58 -9.20
N TYR A 82 -14.42 4.11 -8.97
CA TYR A 82 -13.36 4.16 -9.98
C TYR A 82 -13.00 2.80 -10.60
N HIS A 83 -13.68 1.72 -10.18
CA HIS A 83 -13.44 0.35 -10.68
C HIS A 83 -11.95 -0.03 -10.66
N LEU A 84 -11.24 0.24 -9.56
CA LEU A 84 -9.76 0.24 -9.50
C LEU A 84 -9.09 -1.09 -9.89
N GLN A 85 -9.84 -2.19 -9.95
CA GLN A 85 -9.32 -3.51 -10.37
C GLN A 85 -9.27 -3.69 -11.89
N GLU A 86 -10.08 -2.92 -12.60
CA GLU A 86 -10.21 -2.93 -14.07
C GLU A 86 -9.32 -1.87 -14.72
N GLN A 87 -8.71 -1.01 -13.91
CA GLN A 87 -7.75 0.00 -14.34
C GLN A 87 -6.39 -0.62 -14.67
N ASP A 88 -5.49 0.20 -15.20
CA ASP A 88 -4.13 -0.22 -15.50
C ASP A 88 -3.33 -0.66 -14.26
N ALA A 89 -2.14 -1.20 -14.51
CA ALA A 89 -1.27 -1.75 -13.48
C ALA A 89 -0.82 -0.69 -12.45
N GLU A 90 -0.72 0.58 -12.82
CA GLU A 90 -0.28 1.65 -11.92
C GLU A 90 -1.36 2.00 -10.92
N VAL A 91 -2.61 2.17 -11.37
CA VAL A 91 -3.76 2.36 -10.50
C VAL A 91 -3.96 1.15 -9.59
N ARG A 92 -3.90 -0.07 -10.15
CA ARG A 92 -4.02 -1.32 -9.38
C ARG A 92 -2.95 -1.44 -8.30
N HIS A 93 -1.71 -1.06 -8.61
CA HIS A 93 -0.59 -1.08 -7.66
C HIS A 93 -0.86 -0.15 -6.47
N ARG A 94 -1.21 1.12 -6.73
CA ARG A 94 -1.53 2.10 -5.68
C ARG A 94 -2.72 1.69 -4.83
N TRP A 95 -3.72 1.08 -5.44
CA TRP A 95 -4.83 0.52 -4.71
C TRP A 95 -4.41 -0.63 -3.79
N CYS A 96 -3.57 -1.56 -4.25
CA CYS A 96 -3.06 -2.65 -3.41
C CYS A 96 -2.26 -2.11 -2.21
N GLU A 97 -1.46 -1.07 -2.42
CA GLU A 97 -0.73 -0.37 -1.35
C GLU A 97 -1.69 0.17 -0.28
N LEU A 98 -2.80 0.82 -0.68
CA LEU A 98 -3.84 1.29 0.25
C LEU A 98 -4.50 0.15 1.01
N VAL A 99 -4.79 -0.96 0.33
CA VAL A 99 -5.40 -2.16 0.93
C VAL A 99 -4.49 -2.74 2.02
N ILE A 100 -3.19 -2.84 1.75
CA ILE A 100 -2.18 -3.32 2.69
C ILE A 100 -2.06 -2.35 3.87
N LYS A 101 -1.81 -1.07 3.58
CA LYS A 101 -1.62 -0.02 4.58
C LYS A 101 -2.76 0.06 5.59
N HIS A 102 -4.00 -0.03 5.11
CA HIS A 102 -5.20 0.07 5.94
C HIS A 102 -5.80 -1.28 6.34
N LYS A 103 -5.08 -2.39 6.10
CA LYS A 103 -5.49 -3.76 6.46
C LYS A 103 -6.92 -4.09 6.00
N TYR A 104 -7.28 -3.68 4.78
CA TYR A 104 -8.62 -3.83 4.24
C TYR A 104 -8.86 -5.25 3.72
N THR A 105 -9.21 -6.15 4.64
CA THR A 105 -9.30 -7.61 4.41
C THR A 105 -10.19 -8.02 3.24
N LYS A 106 -11.25 -7.25 2.93
CA LYS A 106 -12.18 -7.54 1.83
C LYS A 106 -11.53 -7.50 0.45
N ALA A 107 -10.36 -6.87 0.31
CA ALA A 107 -9.64 -6.75 -0.96
C ALA A 107 -8.30 -7.51 -0.98
N TYR A 108 -8.03 -8.41 -0.03
CA TYR A 108 -6.77 -9.16 -0.04
C TYR A 108 -6.63 -10.07 -1.26
N ASP A 109 -7.72 -10.60 -1.80
CA ASP A 109 -7.69 -11.38 -3.05
C ASP A 109 -7.21 -10.54 -4.24
N GLN A 110 -7.44 -9.22 -4.21
CA GLN A 110 -6.98 -8.30 -5.24
C GLN A 110 -5.47 -8.09 -5.16
N VAL A 111 -4.92 -7.99 -3.94
CA VAL A 111 -3.47 -7.95 -3.71
C VAL A 111 -2.82 -9.25 -4.19
N LYS A 112 -3.41 -10.40 -3.83
CA LYS A 112 -2.93 -11.71 -4.30
C LYS A 112 -2.89 -11.77 -5.83
N ARG A 113 -3.96 -11.34 -6.50
CA ARG A 113 -4.06 -11.33 -7.96
C ARG A 113 -2.97 -10.46 -8.58
N PHE A 114 -2.77 -9.25 -8.04
CA PHE A 114 -1.72 -8.34 -8.50
C PHE A 114 -0.32 -8.94 -8.38
N LEU A 115 0.01 -9.55 -7.23
CA LEU A 115 1.32 -10.19 -7.03
C LEU A 115 1.60 -11.35 -7.99
N GLN A 116 0.54 -11.96 -8.55
CA GLN A 116 0.64 -13.06 -9.51
C GLN A 116 0.75 -12.58 -10.95
N GLU A 117 -0.03 -11.55 -11.30
CA GLU A 117 -0.12 -11.00 -12.65
C GLU A 117 0.99 -9.98 -12.96
N ASP A 118 1.30 -9.08 -12.03
CA ASP A 118 2.18 -7.91 -12.22
C ASP A 118 3.48 -8.02 -11.41
N GLN A 119 4.23 -9.10 -11.63
CA GLN A 119 5.37 -9.50 -10.77
C GLN A 119 6.43 -8.42 -10.58
N ALA A 120 6.79 -7.67 -11.63
CA ALA A 120 7.83 -6.64 -11.56
C ALA A 120 7.44 -5.47 -10.63
N MET A 121 6.18 -5.02 -10.71
CA MET A 121 5.66 -3.98 -9.81
C MET A 121 5.35 -4.55 -8.42
N GLY A 122 4.96 -5.82 -8.34
CA GLY A 122 4.62 -6.51 -7.11
C GLY A 122 5.78 -6.66 -6.11
N ILE A 123 7.04 -6.54 -6.55
CA ILE A 123 8.23 -6.62 -5.66
C ILE A 123 8.12 -5.62 -4.51
N TYR A 124 7.70 -4.38 -4.80
CA TYR A 124 7.53 -3.35 -3.78
C TYR A 124 6.49 -3.75 -2.73
N LEU A 125 5.37 -4.33 -3.16
CA LEU A 125 4.27 -4.73 -2.29
C LEU A 125 4.65 -5.88 -1.35
N TYR A 126 5.60 -6.75 -1.71
CA TYR A 126 6.14 -7.75 -0.78
C TYR A 126 6.78 -7.08 0.44
N GLY A 127 7.52 -5.98 0.26
CA GLY A 127 8.07 -5.20 1.36
C GLY A 127 6.98 -4.60 2.26
N GLU A 128 5.95 -3.98 1.66
CA GLU A 128 4.82 -3.41 2.41
C GLU A 128 4.04 -4.48 3.20
N LEU A 129 3.85 -5.66 2.62
CA LEU A 129 3.20 -6.80 3.30
C LEU A 129 3.99 -7.23 4.54
N MET A 130 5.32 -7.26 4.45
CA MET A 130 6.17 -7.66 5.57
C MET A 130 6.19 -6.62 6.69
N VAL A 131 6.19 -5.33 6.35
CA VAL A 131 6.18 -4.20 7.30
C VAL A 131 4.81 -3.97 7.94
N SER A 132 3.73 -4.51 7.37
CA SER A 132 2.35 -4.27 7.83
C SER A 132 2.02 -4.73 9.28
N GLU A 133 2.89 -5.52 9.91
CA GLU A 133 2.68 -6.16 11.23
C GLU A 133 1.34 -6.94 11.30
N ASP A 134 0.85 -7.47 10.18
CA ASP A 134 -0.33 -8.33 10.14
C ASP A 134 0.06 -9.73 9.64
N ALA A 135 -0.09 -10.73 10.52
CA ALA A 135 0.29 -12.11 10.22
C ALA A 135 -0.44 -12.67 8.98
N ARG A 136 -1.66 -12.21 8.67
CA ARG A 136 -2.42 -12.66 7.49
C ARG A 136 -1.80 -12.11 6.20
N LEU A 137 -1.34 -10.86 6.23
CA LEU A 137 -0.65 -10.23 5.11
C LEU A 137 0.73 -10.85 4.87
N GLN A 138 1.49 -11.12 5.94
CA GLN A 138 2.76 -11.83 5.85
C GLN A 138 2.57 -13.25 5.29
N GLN A 139 1.57 -14.00 5.78
CA GLN A 139 1.24 -15.31 5.20
C GLN A 139 0.77 -15.21 3.74
N LEU A 140 0.04 -14.16 3.38
CA LEU A 140 -0.35 -13.92 1.99
C LEU A 140 0.89 -13.72 1.12
N ALA A 141 1.87 -12.94 1.58
CA ALA A 141 3.15 -12.74 0.91
C ALA A 141 3.85 -14.09 0.65
N HIS A 142 4.08 -14.90 1.69
CA HIS A 142 4.72 -16.21 1.54
C HIS A 142 3.97 -17.12 0.56
N ARG A 143 2.64 -17.22 0.70
CA ARG A 143 1.84 -18.07 -0.21
C ARG A 143 1.89 -17.59 -1.65
N CYS A 144 1.86 -16.29 -1.90
CA CYS A 144 1.93 -15.75 -3.26
C CYS A 144 3.32 -15.99 -3.84
N PHE A 145 4.38 -15.72 -3.07
CA PHE A 145 5.74 -15.88 -3.55
C PHE A 145 6.06 -17.33 -3.92
N GLU A 146 5.66 -18.30 -3.09
CA GLU A 146 5.84 -19.71 -3.39
C GLU A 146 5.19 -20.15 -4.72
N LEU A 147 4.07 -19.54 -5.10
CA LEU A 147 3.38 -19.84 -6.37
C LEU A 147 4.08 -19.24 -7.59
N VAL A 148 4.79 -18.11 -7.44
CA VAL A 148 5.31 -17.34 -8.58
C VAL A 148 6.83 -17.31 -8.68
N LYS A 149 7.57 -17.69 -7.64
CA LYS A 149 9.05 -17.62 -7.60
C LYS A 149 9.74 -18.33 -8.76
N GLY A 150 9.13 -19.37 -9.32
CA GLY A 150 9.66 -20.08 -10.49
C GLY A 150 9.48 -19.35 -11.83
N HIS A 151 8.54 -18.40 -11.88
CA HIS A 151 8.23 -17.59 -13.07
C HIS A 151 8.82 -16.18 -13.02
N MET A 152 9.21 -15.72 -11.83
CA MET A 152 9.92 -14.45 -11.66
C MET A 152 11.33 -14.52 -12.25
N ASP A 153 11.85 -13.37 -12.69
CA ASP A 153 13.28 -13.29 -13.01
C ASP A 153 14.12 -13.53 -11.75
N LYS A 154 15.32 -14.08 -11.95
CA LYS A 154 16.18 -14.54 -10.84
C LYS A 154 16.53 -13.41 -9.86
N ALA A 155 16.74 -12.19 -10.36
CA ALA A 155 17.11 -11.07 -9.51
C ALA A 155 15.92 -10.65 -8.63
N SER A 156 14.74 -10.52 -9.21
CA SER A 156 13.51 -10.20 -8.46
C SER A 156 13.14 -11.28 -7.46
N ALA A 157 13.28 -12.56 -7.83
CA ALA A 157 13.03 -13.68 -6.91
C ALA A 157 13.99 -13.64 -5.72
N GLN A 158 15.27 -13.32 -5.95
CA GLN A 158 16.25 -13.19 -4.88
C GLN A 158 15.89 -12.04 -3.93
N VAL A 159 15.56 -10.86 -4.46
CA VAL A 159 15.15 -9.69 -3.66
C VAL A 159 13.95 -10.02 -2.78
N VAL A 160 12.91 -10.65 -3.34
CA VAL A 160 11.73 -11.03 -2.56
C VAL A 160 12.06 -12.13 -1.53
N THR A 161 12.96 -13.06 -1.86
CA THR A 161 13.43 -14.07 -0.88
C THR A 161 14.07 -13.40 0.34
N GLU A 162 14.94 -12.41 0.13
CA GLU A 162 15.61 -11.65 1.20
C GLU A 162 14.64 -10.82 2.05
N MET A 163 13.47 -10.45 1.51
CA MET A 163 12.42 -9.76 2.27
C MET A 163 11.59 -10.71 3.14
N LEU A 164 11.44 -11.97 2.71
CA LEU A 164 10.53 -12.94 3.34
C LEU A 164 11.21 -13.84 4.37
N PHE A 165 12.52 -14.10 4.25
CA PHE A 165 13.26 -15.09 5.05
C PHE A 165 14.56 -14.52 5.62
#